data_AF-A0A9D2Z554-F1
#
_entry.id   AF-A0A9D2Z554-F1
#
_cell.length_a   1.000
_cell.length_b   1.000
_cell.length_c   1.000
_cell.angle_alpha   90.00
_cell.angle_beta   90.00
_cell.angle_gamma   90.00
#
_symmetry.space_group_name_H-M   'P 1'
#
loop_
_entity.id
_entity.type
_entity.pdbx_description
1 polymer ?
#
loop_
_entity_poly.entity_id
_entity_poly.type
_entity_poly.pdbx_seq_one_letter_code
_entity_poly.pdbx_strand_id
1 'polypeptide(L)'
;NSDVLVQMASSGVHVSPACRRMMAYDRRLEPCVGERVPYVIVYGMPGVPLIQLVRRPTEVLQDPSLRLNATYYITKQILPPLARMFQLIGVDVFSWYQELPRVQKSCTSAAGVREPSERKGTISQYFTTLHCPVCDQLTQLGVCARCRAEPQRVVVTLHQDMRQWESQQEQLLKICRNCSGCVERQVPCTSLDCPVLYKLSRVTRQLNKAPYLRQLLEQF
;
A
#
# COMPACT_ATOMS: atom_id res chain seq x y z
N ASN A 1 -17.81 -7.88 14.36
CA ASN A 1 -18.08 -6.59 13.67
C ASN A 1 -17.52 -6.48 12.25
N SER A 2 -16.99 -7.55 11.66
CA SER A 2 -16.84 -7.69 10.20
C SER A 2 -18.19 -7.99 9.51
N ASP A 3 -19.13 -8.62 10.22
CA ASP A 3 -20.48 -8.94 9.71
C ASP A 3 -21.35 -7.71 9.43
N VAL A 4 -21.11 -6.61 10.14
CA VAL A 4 -21.89 -5.36 9.96
C VAL A 4 -21.72 -4.80 8.54
N LEU A 5 -20.57 -5.01 7.88
CA LEU A 5 -20.38 -4.54 6.50
C LEU A 5 -21.02 -5.48 5.47
N VAL A 6 -21.17 -6.77 5.79
CA VAL A 6 -21.76 -7.77 4.89
C VAL A 6 -23.30 -7.72 4.95
N GLN A 7 -23.88 -7.44 6.12
CA GLN A 7 -25.34 -7.36 6.31
C GLN A 7 -25.97 -6.03 5.84
N MET A 8 -25.18 -5.00 5.51
CA MET A 8 -25.74 -3.70 5.07
C MET A 8 -26.37 -3.72 3.68
N ALA A 9 -26.25 -4.81 2.91
CA ALA A 9 -26.87 -4.97 1.60
C ALA A 9 -28.32 -5.53 1.65
N SER A 10 -28.83 -5.92 2.84
CA SER A 10 -30.11 -6.63 2.98
C SER A 10 -31.33 -5.74 3.19
N SER A 11 -31.14 -4.43 3.37
CA SER A 11 -32.23 -3.48 3.57
C SER A 11 -31.96 -2.25 2.71
N GLY A 12 -32.85 -1.94 1.77
CA GLY A 12 -32.70 -0.94 0.70
C GLY A 12 -32.54 0.53 1.12
N VAL A 13 -31.89 0.81 2.27
CA VAL A 13 -31.75 2.15 2.85
C VAL A 13 -30.30 2.48 3.22
N HIS A 14 -29.39 1.49 3.31
CA HIS A 14 -28.00 1.73 3.73
C HIS A 14 -26.97 1.34 2.66
N VAL A 15 -27.01 2.05 1.51
CA VAL A 15 -25.93 1.97 0.51
C VAL A 15 -24.61 2.37 1.18
N SER A 16 -23.63 1.48 1.14
CA SER A 16 -22.31 1.74 1.74
C SER A 16 -21.68 2.99 1.11
N PRO A 17 -20.85 3.76 1.83
CA PRO A 17 -20.16 4.92 1.27
C PRO A 17 -19.29 4.60 0.06
N ALA A 18 -18.81 3.35 -0.07
CA ALA A 18 -18.09 2.89 -1.25
C ALA A 18 -19.02 2.73 -2.46
N CYS A 19 -20.21 2.16 -2.25
CA CYS A 19 -21.25 2.04 -3.29
C CYS A 19 -21.84 3.40 -3.67
N ARG A 20 -22.05 4.32 -2.72
CA ARG A 20 -22.46 5.70 -3.07
C ARG A 20 -21.43 6.41 -3.95
N ARG A 21 -20.15 6.18 -3.69
CA ARG A 21 -19.07 6.66 -4.57
C ARG A 21 -19.05 5.95 -5.94
N MET A 22 -19.57 4.72 -6.07
CA MET A 22 -19.77 4.05 -7.36
C MET A 22 -20.77 4.83 -8.18
N MET A 23 -21.95 5.03 -7.60
CA MET A 23 -23.08 5.69 -8.24
C MET A 23 -22.80 7.17 -8.55
N ALA A 24 -21.91 7.82 -7.78
CA ALA A 24 -21.46 9.18 -8.04
C ALA A 24 -20.53 9.28 -9.26
N TYR A 25 -19.69 8.27 -9.50
CA TYR A 25 -18.82 8.20 -10.68
C TYR A 25 -19.61 7.76 -11.92
N ASP A 26 -20.40 6.70 -11.78
CA ASP A 26 -21.30 6.22 -12.82
C ASP A 26 -22.56 5.65 -12.14
N ARG A 27 -23.71 6.24 -12.47
CA ARG A 27 -25.01 5.84 -11.92
C ARG A 27 -25.38 4.40 -12.26
N ARG A 28 -24.83 3.84 -13.34
CA ARG A 28 -25.09 2.46 -13.79
C ARG A 28 -24.35 1.41 -12.97
N LEU A 29 -23.39 1.82 -12.13
CA LEU A 29 -22.61 0.93 -11.27
C LEU A 29 -23.30 0.68 -9.92
N GLU A 30 -24.62 0.77 -9.85
CA GLU A 30 -25.36 0.35 -8.67
C GLU A 30 -25.29 -1.18 -8.55
N PRO A 31 -24.72 -1.73 -7.46
CA PRO A 31 -24.63 -3.17 -7.30
C PRO A 31 -26.02 -3.76 -7.07
N CYS A 32 -26.24 -4.94 -7.64
CA CYS A 32 -27.49 -5.68 -7.45
C CYS A 32 -27.64 -6.15 -5.99
N VAL A 33 -28.89 -6.35 -5.56
CA VAL A 33 -29.17 -6.90 -4.22
C VAL A 33 -28.51 -8.28 -4.08
N GLY A 34 -27.72 -8.46 -3.02
CA GLY A 34 -26.97 -9.69 -2.77
C GLY A 34 -25.63 -9.81 -3.50
N GLU A 35 -25.25 -8.83 -4.32
CA GLU A 35 -23.95 -8.78 -4.97
C GLU A 35 -22.82 -8.53 -3.96
N ARG A 36 -21.71 -9.26 -4.10
CA ARG A 36 -20.52 -9.08 -3.27
C ARG A 36 -19.64 -7.98 -3.83
N VAL A 37 -19.64 -6.82 -3.16
CA VAL A 37 -18.78 -5.69 -3.56
C VAL A 37 -17.41 -5.79 -2.87
N PRO A 38 -16.29 -5.87 -3.61
CA PRO A 38 -14.96 -5.94 -3.02
C PRO A 38 -14.53 -4.58 -2.44
N TYR A 39 -13.97 -4.60 -1.23
CA TYR A 39 -13.51 -3.41 -0.55
C TYR A 39 -12.25 -3.64 0.26
N VAL A 40 -11.50 -2.56 0.51
CA VAL A 40 -10.31 -2.53 1.36
C VAL A 40 -10.37 -1.33 2.31
N ILE A 41 -9.73 -1.46 3.46
CA ILE A 41 -9.73 -0.42 4.50
C ILE A 41 -8.36 0.27 4.51
N VAL A 42 -8.39 1.59 4.30
CA VAL A 42 -7.18 2.42 4.29
C VAL A 42 -7.00 3.17 5.61
N TYR A 43 -5.80 3.71 5.83
CA TYR A 43 -5.57 4.64 6.92
C TYR A 43 -6.39 5.93 6.72
N GLY A 44 -6.85 6.49 7.83
CA GLY A 44 -7.43 7.83 7.89
C GLY A 44 -7.14 8.46 9.24
N MET A 45 -7.72 9.63 9.49
CA MET A 45 -7.54 10.31 10.76
C MET A 45 -8.09 9.47 11.92
N PRO A 46 -7.42 9.45 13.09
CA PRO A 46 -7.94 8.75 14.26
C PRO A 46 -9.31 9.33 14.64
N GLY A 47 -10.25 8.47 15.04
CA GLY A 47 -11.62 8.87 15.37
C GLY A 47 -12.60 8.91 14.18
N VAL A 48 -12.12 8.78 12.94
CA VAL A 48 -13.01 8.65 11.77
C VAL A 48 -13.71 7.29 11.80
N PRO A 49 -15.04 7.23 11.56
CA PRO A 49 -15.76 5.97 11.53
C PRO A 49 -15.24 5.07 10.40
N LEU A 50 -15.11 3.77 10.70
CA LEU A 50 -14.52 2.77 9.78
C LEU A 50 -15.17 2.79 8.39
N ILE A 51 -16.48 3.02 8.34
CA ILE A 51 -17.26 3.04 7.11
C ILE A 51 -16.79 4.10 6.10
N GLN A 52 -16.18 5.20 6.57
CA GLN A 52 -15.62 6.25 5.71
C GLN A 52 -14.22 5.89 5.19
N LEU A 53 -13.54 4.94 5.83
CA LEU A 53 -12.20 4.46 5.45
C LEU A 53 -12.24 3.36 4.39
N VAL A 54 -13.44 2.93 3.99
CA VAL A 54 -13.64 1.89 2.97
C VAL A 54 -13.33 2.46 1.58
N ARG A 55 -12.49 1.78 0.81
CA ARG A 55 -12.07 2.14 -0.55
C ARG A 55 -12.17 0.94 -1.47
N ARG A 56 -12.27 1.18 -2.78
CA ARG A 56 -12.22 0.10 -3.77
C ARG A 56 -10.78 -0.34 -4.03
N PRO A 57 -10.55 -1.61 -4.39
CA PRO A 57 -9.23 -2.06 -4.82
C PRO A 57 -8.66 -1.25 -5.98
N THR A 58 -9.50 -0.86 -6.96
CA THR A 58 -9.11 -0.03 -8.11
C THR A 58 -8.60 1.35 -7.68
N GLU A 59 -9.33 2.03 -6.77
CA GLU A 59 -8.92 3.32 -6.20
C GLU A 59 -7.54 3.22 -5.52
N VAL A 60 -7.32 2.16 -4.73
CA VAL A 60 -6.04 1.95 -4.02
C VAL A 60 -4.90 1.62 -4.98
N LEU A 61 -5.17 0.95 -6.10
CA LEU A 61 -4.16 0.68 -7.13
C LEU A 61 -3.75 1.96 -7.87
N GLN A 62 -4.73 2.82 -8.21
CA GLN A 62 -4.53 4.08 -8.93
C GLN A 62 -3.84 5.14 -8.06
N ASP A 63 -4.27 5.31 -6.81
CA ASP A 63 -3.74 6.35 -5.93
C ASP A 63 -2.60 5.81 -5.03
N PRO A 64 -1.35 6.30 -5.19
CA PRO A 64 -0.23 5.86 -4.36
C PRO A 64 -0.24 6.42 -2.94
N SER A 65 -1.02 7.48 -2.68
CA SER A 65 -1.18 8.08 -1.36
C SER A 65 -2.04 7.24 -0.42
N LEU A 66 -2.93 6.41 -0.97
CA LEU A 66 -3.79 5.54 -0.19
C LEU A 66 -2.99 4.34 0.30
N ARG A 67 -2.98 4.15 1.62
CA ARG A 67 -2.22 3.09 2.29
C ARG A 67 -3.16 2.20 3.08
N LEU A 68 -2.99 0.88 2.95
CA LEU A 68 -3.80 -0.10 3.68
C LEU A 68 -3.56 0.01 5.18
N ASN A 69 -4.63 -0.02 5.97
CA ASN A 69 -4.56 0.06 7.42
C ASN A 69 -4.12 -1.28 8.02
N ALA A 70 -2.80 -1.52 8.06
CA ALA A 70 -2.22 -2.75 8.58
C ALA A 70 -2.65 -3.01 10.04
N THR A 71 -2.71 -1.97 10.88
CA THR A 71 -3.16 -2.07 12.27
C THR A 71 -4.58 -2.63 12.37
N TYR A 72 -5.50 -2.16 11.51
CA TYR A 72 -6.86 -2.69 11.45
C TYR A 72 -6.88 -4.18 11.09
N TYR A 73 -6.20 -4.59 10.02
CA TYR A 73 -6.20 -6.00 9.59
C TYR A 73 -5.55 -6.91 10.64
N ILE A 74 -4.44 -6.50 11.25
CA ILE A 74 -3.78 -7.28 12.31
C ILE A 74 -4.71 -7.41 13.52
N THR A 75 -5.21 -6.30 14.06
CA THR A 75 -5.98 -6.31 15.32
C THR A 75 -7.40 -6.84 15.20
N LYS A 76 -8.07 -6.62 14.06
CA LYS A 76 -9.49 -6.97 13.88
C LYS A 76 -9.72 -8.24 13.08
N GLN A 77 -8.80 -8.63 12.19
CA GLN A 77 -8.97 -9.81 11.33
C GLN A 77 -8.05 -10.96 11.72
N ILE A 78 -6.76 -10.68 12.00
CA ILE A 78 -5.76 -11.74 12.23
C ILE A 78 -5.71 -12.16 13.71
N LEU A 79 -5.68 -11.21 14.64
CA LEU A 79 -5.54 -11.53 16.07
C LEU A 79 -6.72 -12.33 16.65
N PRO A 80 -7.99 -12.02 16.37
CA PRO A 80 -9.11 -12.77 16.94
C PRO A 80 -9.13 -14.28 16.63
N PRO A 81 -8.92 -14.74 15.38
CA PRO A 81 -8.84 -16.18 15.11
C PRO A 81 -7.60 -16.82 15.72
N LEU A 82 -6.44 -16.13 15.72
CA LEU A 82 -5.25 -16.64 16.40
C LEU A 82 -5.48 -16.81 17.90
N ALA A 83 -6.06 -15.80 18.56
CA ALA A 83 -6.39 -15.86 19.99
C ALA A 83 -7.28 -17.06 20.32
N ARG A 84 -8.30 -17.35 19.50
CA ARG A 84 -9.16 -18.52 19.70
C ARG A 84 -8.41 -19.85 19.60
N MET A 85 -7.45 -19.97 18.69
CA MET A 85 -6.64 -21.19 18.55
C MET A 85 -5.65 -21.37 19.70
N PHE A 86 -4.95 -20.29 20.08
CA PHE A 86 -3.91 -20.32 21.10
C PHE A 86 -4.45 -20.29 22.54
N GLN A 87 -5.71 -19.89 22.74
CA GLN A 87 -6.39 -20.00 24.03
C GLN A 87 -6.44 -21.44 24.55
N LEU A 88 -6.44 -22.44 23.66
CA LEU A 88 -6.37 -23.86 24.04
C LEU A 88 -5.04 -24.26 24.68
N ILE A 89 -3.97 -23.51 24.37
CA ILE A 89 -2.61 -23.73 24.89
C ILE A 89 -2.35 -22.81 26.09
N GLY A 90 -3.31 -21.96 26.47
CA GLY A 90 -3.17 -20.99 27.56
C GLY A 90 -2.35 -19.75 27.21
N VAL A 91 -2.13 -19.47 25.92
CA VAL A 91 -1.36 -18.30 25.46
C VAL A 91 -2.29 -17.15 25.10
N ASP A 92 -2.05 -15.97 25.68
CA ASP A 92 -2.73 -14.74 25.28
C ASP A 92 -1.99 -14.05 24.13
N VAL A 93 -2.59 -14.12 22.94
CA VAL A 93 -2.02 -13.55 21.71
C VAL A 93 -2.07 -12.02 21.73
N PHE A 94 -2.99 -11.40 22.48
CA PHE A 94 -3.13 -9.95 22.50
C PHE A 94 -2.01 -9.28 23.30
N SER A 95 -1.67 -9.79 24.48
CA SER A 95 -0.48 -9.34 25.23
C SER A 95 0.80 -9.61 24.44
N TRP A 96 0.93 -10.80 23.86
CA TRP A 96 2.10 -11.14 23.03
C TRP A 96 2.30 -10.15 21.87
N TYR A 97 1.23 -9.73 21.20
CA TYR A 97 1.30 -8.71 20.14
C TYR A 97 1.71 -7.32 20.64
N GLN A 98 1.46 -6.98 21.91
CA GLN A 98 1.87 -5.71 22.49
C GLN A 98 3.35 -5.70 22.87
N GLU A 99 3.91 -6.85 23.24
CA GLU A 99 5.31 -7.03 23.60
C GLU A 99 6.25 -7.01 22.38
N LEU A 100 5.74 -7.35 21.20
CA LEU A 100 6.53 -7.35 19.97
C LEU A 100 7.07 -5.93 19.64
N PRO A 101 8.38 -5.79 19.36
CA PRO A 101 8.96 -4.50 18.96
C PRO A 101 8.26 -3.93 17.73
N ARG A 102 7.58 -2.79 17.89
CA ARG A 102 6.93 -2.09 16.78
C ARG A 102 7.96 -1.25 16.05
N VAL A 103 8.44 -1.73 14.91
CA VAL A 103 9.16 -0.88 13.97
C VAL A 103 8.14 0.07 13.34
N GLN A 104 7.91 1.22 13.97
CA GLN A 104 7.18 2.32 13.37
C GLN A 104 8.06 2.89 12.26
N LYS A 105 7.95 2.33 11.05
CA LYS A 105 8.45 3.02 9.86
C LYS A 105 7.62 4.29 9.75
N SER A 106 8.19 5.44 10.10
CA SER A 106 7.59 6.74 9.80
C SER A 106 7.48 6.80 8.30
N CYS A 107 6.31 6.46 7.78
CA CYS A 107 6.11 6.41 6.36
C CYS A 107 6.02 7.84 5.90
N THR A 108 7.11 8.34 5.35
CA THR A 108 7.05 9.47 4.47
C THR A 108 6.11 9.08 3.34
N SER A 109 4.94 9.70 3.34
CA SER A 109 4.11 9.81 2.14
C SER A 109 5.09 10.11 1.01
N ALA A 110 5.12 9.25 -0.01
CA ALA A 110 5.96 9.44 -1.19
C ALA A 110 5.66 10.83 -1.76
N ALA A 111 6.44 11.82 -1.32
CA ALA A 111 6.41 13.17 -1.79
C ALA A 111 7.17 13.14 -3.12
N GLY A 112 6.50 12.61 -4.14
CA GLY A 112 6.76 13.09 -5.48
C GLY A 112 6.46 14.59 -5.46
N VAL A 113 7.39 15.38 -5.99
CA VAL A 113 7.25 16.81 -6.27
C VAL A 113 5.83 17.05 -6.81
N ARG A 114 4.97 17.65 -5.98
CA ARG A 114 3.63 18.07 -6.36
C ARG A 114 3.55 19.55 -6.08
N GLU A 115 3.33 20.29 -7.15
CA GLU A 115 2.96 21.70 -7.17
C GLU A 115 1.89 22.03 -6.11
N PRO A 116 1.92 23.25 -5.54
CA PRO A 116 1.09 23.64 -4.42
C PRO A 116 -0.36 23.83 -4.89
N SER A 117 -1.15 22.76 -4.85
CA SER A 117 -2.61 22.86 -4.85
C SER A 117 -3.12 22.61 -3.43
N GLU A 118 -3.91 23.58 -2.96
CA GLU A 118 -4.49 23.79 -1.63
C GLU A 118 -5.02 22.52 -0.96
N ARG A 119 -4.14 21.73 -0.35
CA ARG A 119 -4.53 20.61 0.52
C ARG A 119 -3.88 20.81 1.88
N LYS A 120 -4.74 20.94 2.89
CA LYS A 120 -4.43 21.14 4.31
C LYS A 120 -3.28 20.22 4.75
N GLY A 121 -2.07 20.79 4.85
CA GLY A 121 -0.84 20.07 5.15
C GLY A 121 -0.78 19.61 6.59
N THR A 122 -0.41 18.34 6.79
CA THR A 122 0.03 17.84 8.11
C THR A 122 1.43 18.41 8.40
N ILE A 123 1.80 18.58 9.68
CA ILE A 123 3.12 19.09 10.14
C ILE A 123 4.31 18.44 9.41
N SER A 124 4.16 17.19 8.96
CA SER A 124 5.12 16.44 8.14
C SER A 124 5.49 17.08 6.80
N GLN A 125 4.72 18.04 6.28
CA GLN A 125 5.08 18.79 5.06
C GLN A 125 6.24 19.77 5.29
N TYR A 126 6.42 20.22 6.53
CA TYR A 126 7.47 21.16 6.92
C TYR A 126 8.77 20.48 7.37
N PHE A 127 8.76 19.14 7.51
CA PHE A 127 9.93 18.34 7.86
C PHE A 127 10.21 17.34 6.73
N THR A 128 11.14 17.66 5.82
CA THR A 128 11.61 16.71 4.80
C THR A 128 12.49 15.65 5.46
N THR A 129 11.86 14.65 6.08
CA THR A 129 12.55 13.48 6.60
C THR A 129 12.71 12.46 5.47
N LEU A 130 13.91 12.26 4.95
CA LEU A 130 14.20 11.17 4.01
C LEU A 130 14.65 9.94 4.80
N HIS A 131 14.51 8.75 4.23
CA HIS A 131 15.08 7.53 4.79
C HIS A 131 16.26 7.10 3.93
N CYS A 132 17.36 6.72 4.57
CA CYS A 132 18.51 6.19 3.85
C CYS A 132 18.12 4.87 3.17
N PRO A 133 18.31 4.73 1.84
CA PRO A 133 17.87 3.53 1.12
C PRO A 133 18.62 2.25 1.54
N VAL A 134 19.78 2.35 2.19
CA VAL A 134 20.61 1.21 2.61
C VAL A 134 20.32 0.75 4.04
N CYS A 135 20.11 1.68 4.98
CA CYS A 135 19.98 1.36 6.41
C CYS A 135 18.63 1.80 7.03
N ASP A 136 17.75 2.42 6.26
CA ASP A 136 16.41 2.88 6.68
C ASP A 136 16.43 3.94 7.82
N GLN A 137 17.59 4.53 8.13
CA GLN A 137 17.71 5.61 9.11
C GLN A 137 17.18 6.94 8.53
N LEU A 138 16.60 7.78 9.40
CA LEU A 138 16.17 9.13 9.03
C LEU A 138 17.37 10.01 8.64
N THR A 139 17.24 10.74 7.53
CA THR A 139 18.27 11.62 6.97
C THR A 139 17.65 12.82 6.28
N GLN A 140 18.44 13.89 6.11
CA GLN A 140 18.08 15.02 5.24
C GLN A 140 18.88 15.03 3.93
N LEU A 141 19.97 14.25 3.86
CA LEU A 141 20.96 14.25 2.77
C LEU A 141 20.78 13.09 1.78
N GLY A 142 19.62 12.41 1.78
CA GLY A 142 19.33 11.23 0.95
C GLY A 142 20.01 9.93 1.43
N VAL A 143 21.31 9.99 1.72
CA VAL A 143 22.11 8.90 2.33
C VAL A 143 22.66 9.38 3.68
N CYS A 144 22.66 8.50 4.70
CA CYS A 144 23.13 8.89 6.04
C CYS A 144 24.67 9.01 6.05
N ALA A 145 25.21 9.79 7.00
CA ALA A 145 26.65 9.98 7.14
C ALA A 145 27.42 8.66 7.33
N ARG A 146 26.80 7.67 7.99
CA ARG A 146 27.39 6.34 8.19
C ARG A 146 27.53 5.56 6.88
N CYS A 147 26.49 5.53 6.05
CA CYS A 147 26.55 4.89 4.74
C CYS A 147 27.45 5.64 3.77
N ARG A 148 27.56 6.97 3.90
CA ARG A 148 28.47 7.79 3.09
C ARG A 148 29.95 7.52 3.35
N ALA A 149 30.31 6.96 4.51
CA ALA A 149 31.67 6.53 4.81
C ALA A 149 32.12 5.31 3.98
N GLU A 150 31.18 4.52 3.45
CA GLU A 150 31.46 3.32 2.64
C GLU A 150 30.72 3.39 1.29
N PRO A 151 31.17 4.26 0.36
CA PRO A 151 30.44 4.54 -0.88
C PRO A 151 30.31 3.32 -1.78
N GLN A 152 31.31 2.44 -1.84
CA GLN A 152 31.27 1.24 -2.66
C GLN A 152 30.09 0.33 -2.28
N ARG A 153 29.85 0.12 -0.99
CA ARG A 153 28.72 -0.68 -0.52
C ARG A 153 27.38 -0.05 -0.89
N VAL A 154 27.26 1.28 -0.76
CA VAL A 154 26.04 2.01 -1.14
C VAL A 154 25.73 1.80 -2.62
N VAL A 155 26.74 1.99 -3.49
CA VAL A 155 26.60 1.82 -4.93
C VAL A 155 26.16 0.40 -5.29
N VAL A 156 26.82 -0.62 -4.75
CA VAL A 156 26.48 -2.03 -4.99
C VAL A 156 25.06 -2.34 -4.53
N THR A 157 24.68 -1.91 -3.32
CA THR A 157 23.36 -2.18 -2.75
C THR A 157 22.26 -1.55 -3.62
N LEU A 158 22.41 -0.28 -3.97
CA LEU A 158 21.43 0.44 -4.79
C LEU A 158 21.29 -0.17 -6.18
N HIS A 159 22.40 -0.51 -6.84
CA HIS A 159 22.35 -1.19 -8.13
C HIS A 159 21.70 -2.56 -8.03
N GLN A 160 22.01 -3.34 -6.99
CA GLN A 160 21.41 -4.66 -6.77
C GLN A 160 19.90 -4.57 -6.58
N ASP A 161 19.43 -3.64 -5.75
CA ASP A 161 18.00 -3.41 -5.52
C ASP A 161 17.28 -3.02 -6.82
N MET A 162 17.84 -2.08 -7.59
CA MET A 162 17.28 -1.67 -8.88
C MET A 162 17.22 -2.83 -9.87
N ARG A 163 18.31 -3.61 -9.99
CA ARG A 163 18.37 -4.78 -10.87
C ARG A 163 17.34 -5.84 -10.46
N GLN A 164 17.15 -6.04 -9.16
CA GLN A 164 16.16 -6.99 -8.65
C GLN A 164 14.74 -6.54 -9.02
N TRP A 165 14.40 -5.27 -8.85
CA TRP A 165 13.07 -4.75 -9.22
C TRP A 165 12.83 -4.79 -10.73
N GLU A 166 13.84 -4.45 -11.54
CA GLU A 166 13.77 -4.54 -13.00
C GLU A 166 13.54 -5.98 -13.47
N SER A 167 14.30 -6.93 -12.92
CA SER A 167 14.16 -8.36 -13.22
C SER A 167 12.79 -8.90 -12.82
N GLN A 168 12.30 -8.55 -11.62
CA GLN A 168 10.97 -8.93 -11.16
C GLN A 168 9.86 -8.36 -12.06
N GLN A 169 10.00 -7.11 -12.51
CA GLN A 169 9.03 -6.51 -13.43
C GLN A 169 9.02 -7.26 -14.77
N GLU A 170 10.20 -7.56 -15.32
CA GLU A 170 10.31 -8.30 -16.58
C GLU A 170 9.67 -9.69 -16.48
N GLN A 171 9.92 -10.42 -15.39
CA GLN A 171 9.30 -11.71 -15.12
C GLN A 171 7.77 -11.62 -15.05
N LEU A 172 7.23 -10.64 -14.32
CA LEU A 172 5.78 -10.45 -14.22
C LEU A 172 5.16 -10.04 -15.55
N LEU A 173 5.83 -9.17 -16.32
CA LEU A 173 5.37 -8.76 -17.64
C LEU A 173 5.39 -9.93 -18.64
N LYS A 174 6.38 -10.83 -18.57
CA LYS A 174 6.39 -12.08 -19.37
C LYS A 174 5.16 -12.93 -19.10
N ILE A 175 4.78 -13.09 -17.84
CA ILE A 175 3.55 -13.80 -17.45
C ILE A 175 2.31 -13.10 -18.03
N CYS A 176 2.23 -11.78 -17.89
CA CYS A 176 1.10 -11.00 -18.42
C CYS A 176 0.99 -11.10 -19.95
N ARG A 177 2.11 -11.03 -20.68
CA ARG A 177 2.14 -11.16 -22.15
C ARG A 177 1.71 -12.55 -22.62
N ASN A 178 2.14 -13.59 -21.91
CA ASN A 178 1.70 -14.96 -22.20
C ASN A 178 0.21 -15.14 -21.93
N CYS A 179 -0.31 -14.53 -20.85
CA CYS A 179 -1.73 -14.60 -20.50
C CYS A 179 -2.64 -13.84 -21.47
N SER A 180 -2.23 -12.64 -21.93
CA SER A 180 -3.06 -11.78 -22.79
C SER A 180 -2.83 -12.02 -24.29
N GLY A 181 -1.77 -12.74 -24.67
CA GLY A 181 -1.31 -12.83 -26.05
C GLY A 181 -0.83 -11.49 -26.63
N CYS A 182 -0.69 -10.45 -25.80
CA CYS A 182 -0.31 -9.11 -26.22
C CYS A 182 1.22 -8.99 -26.27
N VAL A 183 1.74 -8.50 -27.41
CA VAL A 183 3.18 -8.26 -27.63
C VAL A 183 3.60 -6.86 -27.20
N GLU A 184 2.63 -5.98 -26.91
CA GLU A 184 2.91 -4.61 -26.54
C GLU A 184 3.73 -4.49 -25.25
N ARG A 185 4.45 -3.37 -25.14
CA ARG A 185 5.27 -3.07 -23.96
C ARG A 185 4.42 -2.88 -22.70
N GLN A 186 3.17 -2.43 -22.85
CA GLN A 186 2.21 -2.23 -21.77
C GLN A 186 1.03 -3.17 -21.96
N VAL A 187 0.72 -3.98 -20.94
CA VAL A 187 -0.43 -4.89 -20.98
C VAL A 187 -1.60 -4.21 -20.27
N PRO A 188 -2.71 -3.83 -20.97
CA PRO A 188 -3.85 -3.14 -20.38
C PRO A 188 -4.78 -4.13 -19.64
N CYS A 189 -4.26 -4.81 -18.61
CA CYS A 189 -5.05 -5.74 -17.79
C CYS A 189 -5.70 -5.03 -16.59
N THR A 190 -7.00 -5.21 -16.40
CA THR A 190 -7.79 -4.62 -15.31
C THR A 190 -8.43 -5.65 -14.37
N SER A 191 -8.13 -6.94 -14.56
CA SER A 191 -8.71 -8.03 -13.75
C SER A 191 -8.25 -7.96 -12.30
N LEU A 192 -9.18 -7.65 -11.39
CA LEU A 192 -8.92 -7.59 -9.94
C LEU A 192 -8.71 -8.98 -9.31
N ASP A 193 -9.20 -10.05 -9.95
CA ASP A 193 -9.00 -11.41 -9.45
C ASP A 193 -7.59 -11.94 -9.75
N CYS A 194 -6.83 -11.25 -10.60
CA CYS A 194 -5.48 -11.65 -10.97
C CYS A 194 -4.46 -11.27 -9.88
N PRO A 195 -3.77 -12.23 -9.24
CA PRO A 195 -2.75 -11.91 -8.23
C PRO A 195 -1.51 -11.23 -8.83
N VAL A 196 -1.25 -11.44 -10.13
CA VAL A 196 -0.13 -10.81 -10.85
C VAL A 196 -0.32 -9.31 -10.96
N LEU A 197 -1.57 -8.82 -11.07
CA LEU A 197 -1.89 -7.39 -11.13
C LEU A 197 -1.31 -6.65 -9.91
N TYR A 198 -1.64 -7.12 -8.70
CA TYR A 198 -1.17 -6.49 -7.47
C TYR A 198 0.35 -6.56 -7.30
N LYS A 199 0.96 -7.69 -7.69
CA LYS A 199 2.43 -7.85 -7.69
C LYS A 199 3.08 -6.86 -8.65
N LEU A 200 2.55 -6.72 -9.86
CA LEU A 200 3.04 -5.80 -10.88
C LEU A 200 2.91 -4.35 -10.40
N SER A 201 1.74 -3.95 -9.87
CA SER A 201 1.56 -2.60 -9.31
C SER A 201 2.53 -2.32 -8.17
N ARG A 202 2.83 -3.30 -7.31
CA ARG A 202 3.83 -3.16 -6.24
C ARG A 202 5.23 -2.93 -6.79
N VAL A 203 5.68 -3.74 -7.75
CA VAL A 203 7.02 -3.61 -8.35
C VAL A 203 7.14 -2.31 -9.13
N THR A 204 6.12 -1.92 -9.91
CA THR A 204 6.08 -0.63 -10.62
C THR A 204 6.23 0.55 -9.66
N ARG A 205 5.59 0.51 -8.48
CA ARG A 205 5.77 1.55 -7.44
C ARG A 205 7.20 1.61 -6.90
N GLN A 206 7.92 0.49 -6.81
CA GLN A 206 9.33 0.50 -6.41
C GLN A 206 10.21 1.05 -7.54
N LEU A 207 9.96 0.66 -8.79
CA LEU A 207 10.68 1.18 -9.95
C LEU A 207 10.47 2.67 -10.20
N ASN A 208 9.34 3.24 -9.80
CA ASN A 208 9.13 4.69 -9.83
C ASN A 208 10.14 5.45 -8.94
N LYS A 209 10.77 4.78 -7.96
CA LYS A 209 11.85 5.34 -7.14
C LYS A 209 13.23 5.22 -7.79
N ALA A 210 13.40 4.33 -8.78
CA ALA A 210 14.66 4.11 -9.47
C ALA A 210 15.31 5.38 -10.06
N PRO A 211 14.60 6.34 -10.70
CA PRO A 211 15.24 7.57 -11.17
C PRO A 211 15.84 8.41 -10.05
N TYR A 212 15.16 8.49 -8.89
CA TYR A 212 15.69 9.16 -7.71
C TYR A 212 16.95 8.45 -7.17
N LEU A 213 16.96 7.11 -7.14
CA LEU A 213 18.15 6.35 -6.75
C LEU A 213 19.32 6.55 -7.72
N ARG A 214 19.06 6.65 -9.03
CA ARG A 214 20.09 6.99 -10.03
C ARG A 214 20.71 8.36 -9.77
N GLN A 215 19.89 9.37 -9.48
CA GLN A 215 20.38 10.70 -9.12
C GLN A 215 21.22 10.70 -7.83
N LEU A 216 20.90 9.86 -6.85
CA LEU A 216 21.74 9.70 -5.66
C LEU A 216 23.08 9.05 -5.98
N LEU A 217 23.13 8.12 -6.93
CA LEU A 217 24.37 7.47 -7.35
C LEU A 217 25.33 8.44 -8.05
N GLU A 218 24.81 9.44 -8.77
CA GLU A 218 25.64 10.48 -9.42
C GLU A 218 26.37 11.41 -8.42
N GLN A 219 26.03 11.33 -7.13
CA GLN A 219 26.65 12.14 -6.07
C GLN A 219 27.88 11.47 -5.42
N PHE A 220 28.23 10.27 -5.86
CA PHE A 220 29.35 9.45 -5.39
C PHE A 220 30.34 9.18 -6.52
#